data_AF-A0A967L533-F1
#
_entry.id   AF-A0A967L533-F1
#
_cell.length_a   1.000
_cell.length_b   1.000
_cell.length_c   1.000
_cell.angle_alpha   90.00
_cell.angle_beta   90.00
_cell.angle_gamma   90.00
#
_symmetry.space_group_name_H-M   'P 1'
#
loop_
_entity.id
_entity.type
_entity.pdbx_description
1 polymer ?
#
loop_
_entity_poly.entity_id
_entity_poly.type
_entity_poly.pdbx_seq_one_letter_code
_entity_poly.pdbx_strand_id
1 'polypeptide(L)' 'DFVLNAPAYQGASMLLARRNFGCGSSREHAVWALLEYGFRCVIAP' A
#
# COMPACT_ATOMS: atom_id res chain seq x y z
N ASP A 1 1.72 9.26 13.99
CA ASP A 1 0.54 8.39 14.07
C ASP A 1 0.18 7.94 12.66
N PHE A 2 0.36 6.66 12.34
CA PHE A 2 0.17 6.13 10.99
C PHE A 2 -0.53 4.77 11.05
N VAL A 3 -1.54 4.59 10.20
CA VAL A 3 -2.48 3.46 10.28
C VAL A 3 -1.78 2.10 10.18
N LEU A 4 -0.74 1.96 9.34
CA LEU A 4 -0.03 0.69 9.19
C LEU A 4 0.78 0.27 10.42
N ASN A 5 1.02 1.20 11.36
CA ASN A 5 1.71 0.89 12.61
C ASN A 5 0.74 0.49 13.73
N ALA A 6 -0.57 0.66 13.55
CA ALA A 6 -1.53 0.31 14.58
C ALA A 6 -1.64 -1.23 14.72
N PRO A 7 -1.68 -1.78 15.96
CA PRO A 7 -1.75 -3.23 16.19
C PRO A 7 -2.90 -3.93 15.47
N ALA A 8 -4.03 -3.23 15.29
CA ALA A 8 -5.23 -3.77 14.63
C ALA A 8 -5.03 -4.10 13.14
N TYR A 9 -4.02 -3.53 12.47
CA TYR A 9 -3.74 -3.75 11.05
C TYR A 9 -2.46 -4.55 10.80
N GLN A 10 -1.88 -5.16 11.83
CA GLN A 10 -0.72 -6.03 11.69
C GLN A 10 -1.03 -7.23 10.80
N GLY A 11 -0.16 -7.50 9.83
CA GLY A 11 -0.35 -8.57 8.85
C GLY A 11 -1.42 -8.27 7.78
N ALA A 12 -1.92 -7.03 7.68
CA ALA A 12 -2.82 -6.64 6.60
C ALA A 12 -2.15 -6.83 5.23
N SER A 13 -2.85 -7.50 4.31
CA SER A 13 -2.36 -7.80 2.95
C SER A 13 -3.15 -7.06 1.87
N MET A 14 -4.14 -6.26 2.25
CA MET A 14 -4.94 -5.45 1.33
C MET A 14 -4.88 -3.97 1.74
N LEU A 15 -4.68 -3.09 0.76
CA LEU A 15 -4.65 -1.64 0.96
C LEU A 15 -5.84 -0.98 0.28
N LEU A 16 -6.65 -0.25 1.05
CA LEU A 16 -7.65 0.66 0.51
C LEU A 16 -7.03 2.05 0.40
N ALA A 17 -6.97 2.57 -0.82
CA ALA A 17 -6.42 3.88 -1.12
C ALA A 17 -7.47 4.81 -1.73
N ARG A 18 -7.12 6.09 -1.83
CA ARG A 18 -7.95 7.11 -2.48
C ARG A 18 -7.54 7.26 -3.95
N ARG A 19 -8.26 8.13 -4.67
CA ARG A 19 -7.95 8.49 -6.06
C ARG A 19 -6.49 8.91 -6.22
N ASN A 20 -5.93 8.65 -7.40
CA ASN A 20 -4.54 8.94 -7.75
C ASN A 20 -3.49 8.15 -6.94
N PHE A 21 -3.84 7.00 -6.38
CA PHE A 21 -2.84 6.10 -5.80
C PHE A 21 -1.83 5.67 -6.88
N GLY A 22 -0.55 5.77 -6.57
CA GLY A 22 0.53 5.46 -7.51
C GLY A 22 0.80 6.56 -8.56
N CYS A 23 0.23 7.76 -8.41
CA CYS A 23 0.55 8.87 -9.31
C CYS A 23 2.00 9.34 -9.17
N GLY A 24 2.52 9.90 -10.26
CA GLY A 24 3.89 10.40 -10.36
C GLY A 24 4.66 9.74 -11.49
N SER A 25 5.95 10.04 -11.60
CA SER A 25 6.83 9.38 -12.58
C SER A 25 7.00 7.89 -12.27
N SER A 26 7.24 7.10 -13.32
CA SER A 26 7.53 5.67 -13.21
C SER A 26 8.61 5.38 -12.17
N ARG A 27 8.27 4.50 -11.21
CA ARG A 27 9.15 4.04 -10.13
C ARG A 27 8.78 2.61 -9.78
N GLU A 28 9.46 1.65 -10.37
CA GLU A 28 9.18 0.23 -10.15
C GLU A 28 9.36 -0.18 -8.69
N HIS A 29 10.30 0.45 -7.99
CA HIS A 29 10.55 0.25 -6.56
C HIS A 29 9.32 0.55 -5.69
N ALA A 30 8.38 1.40 -6.15
CA ALA A 30 7.15 1.67 -5.40
C ALA A 30 6.25 0.43 -5.32
N VAL A 31 6.14 -0.33 -6.42
CA VAL A 31 5.36 -1.57 -6.45
C VAL A 31 6.10 -2.69 -5.70
N TRP A 32 7.43 -2.75 -5.82
CA TRP A 32 8.23 -3.73 -5.08
C TRP A 32 8.11 -3.54 -3.57
N ALA A 33 8.16 -2.31 -3.08
CA ALA A 33 7.99 -2.02 -1.66
C ALA A 33 6.62 -2.50 -1.12
N LEU A 34 5.55 -2.38 -1.91
CA LEU A 34 4.24 -2.90 -1.52
C LEU A 34 4.24 -4.44 -1.41
N LEU A 35 4.88 -5.11 -2.37
CA LEU A 35 4.98 -6.57 -2.40
C LEU A 35 5.86 -7.10 -1.25
N GLU A 36 7.02 -6.49 -1.02
CA GLU A 36 7.95 -6.85 0.06
C GLU A 36 7.34 -6.62 1.45
N TYR A 37 6.56 -5.55 1.61
CA TYR A 37 5.80 -5.32 2.84
C TYR A 37 4.73 -6.39 3.08
N GLY A 38 4.24 -7.04 2.02
CA GLY A 38 3.25 -8.12 2.10
C GLY A 38 1.86 -7.75 1.57
N PHE A 39 1.70 -6.58 0.93
CA PHE A 39 0.45 -6.26 0.24
C PHE A 39 0.31 -7.10 -1.03
N ARG A 40 -0.90 -7.63 -1.23
CA ARG A 40 -1.28 -8.49 -2.37
C ARG A 40 -2.36 -7.86 -3.24
N CYS A 41 -3.09 -6.89 -2.70
CA CYS A 41 -4.14 -6.17 -3.41
C CYS A 41 -4.16 -4.70 -2.97
N VAL A 42 -4.35 -3.80 -3.94
CA VAL A 42 -4.67 -2.40 -3.70
C VAL A 42 -6.00 -2.09 -4.39
N ILE A 43 -6.92 -1.48 -3.65
CA ILE A 43 -8.21 -1.03 -4.17
C ILE A 43 -8.22 0.50 -4.10
N ALA A 44 -8.44 1.14 -5.24
CA ALA A 44 -8.54 2.60 -5.35
C ALA A 44 -9.62 2.99 -6.38
N PRO A 45 -10.36 4.10 -6.19
CA PRO A 45 -11.26 4.67 -7.19
C PRO A 45 -10.54 5.44 -8.30
#